data_AF-A0A1S4BY33-F1
#
_entry.id   AF-A0A1S4BY33-F1
#
_cell.length_a   1.000
_cell.length_b   1.000
_cell.length_c   1.000
_cell.angle_alpha   90.00
_cell.angle_beta   90.00
_cell.angle_gamma   90.00
#
_symmetry.space_group_name_H-M   'P 1'
#
loop_
_entity.id
_entity.type
_entity.pdbx_description
1 polymer ?
#
loop_
_entity_poly.entity_id
_entity_poly.type
_entity_poly.pdbx_seq_one_letter_code
_entity_poly.pdbx_strand_id
1 'polypeptide(L)'
;MAVDMNIKELLVIGDSNLLIHQVQGEWSTKNIKILPYLHCVRELCKKLTKIEFNHVPRIQNEFANAFTTISSMIQHPDKNFIDPIKVEIKDQHTYCFHVNKEPDGKPWYHDIKKFLTTQEYPENATNGQQRALRRMASDFNKRVKPRQFTPGQLVLKKIFPNQEEAKGKFAPNWQCLYMVHRALSGGALILE
;
A
#
# COMPACT_ATOMS: atom_id res chain seq x y z
N MET A 1 -7.14 2.60 -22.47
CA MET A 1 -5.86 2.71 -21.74
C MET A 1 -4.80 1.76 -22.28
N ALA A 2 -4.89 0.43 -22.18
CA ALA A 2 -3.82 -0.45 -22.71
C ALA A 2 -3.70 -0.43 -24.26
N VAL A 3 -4.84 -0.54 -24.95
CA VAL A 3 -4.91 -0.44 -26.42
C VAL A 3 -4.44 0.95 -26.90
N ASP A 4 -4.85 2.01 -26.21
CA ASP A 4 -4.45 3.39 -26.54
C ASP A 4 -2.96 3.66 -26.28
N MET A 5 -2.34 2.88 -25.39
CA MET A 5 -0.90 2.89 -25.11
C MET A 5 -0.10 2.02 -26.10
N ASN A 6 -0.74 1.49 -27.15
CA ASN A 6 -0.12 0.63 -28.18
C ASN A 6 0.56 -0.64 -27.61
N ILE A 7 0.04 -1.15 -26.48
CA ILE A 7 0.50 -2.42 -25.89
C ILE A 7 -0.01 -3.57 -26.76
N LYS A 8 0.89 -4.49 -27.14
CA LYS A 8 0.56 -5.64 -28.01
C LYS A 8 0.26 -6.91 -27.23
N GLU A 9 0.88 -7.08 -26.06
CA GLU A 9 0.78 -8.26 -25.22
C GLU A 9 0.37 -7.86 -23.80
N LEU A 10 -0.61 -8.55 -23.24
CA LEU A 10 -1.15 -8.23 -21.92
C LEU A 10 -1.37 -9.48 -21.08
N LEU A 11 -0.83 -9.48 -19.86
CA LEU A 11 -1.17 -10.45 -18.82
C LEU A 11 -2.16 -9.81 -17.85
N VAL A 12 -3.37 -10.35 -17.76
CA VAL A 12 -4.43 -9.88 -16.86
C VAL A 12 -4.46 -10.78 -15.63
N ILE A 13 -4.26 -10.19 -14.46
CA ILE A 13 -4.32 -10.88 -13.18
C ILE A 13 -5.55 -10.40 -12.41
N GLY A 14 -6.34 -11.33 -11.88
CA GLY A 14 -7.52 -11.00 -11.08
C GLY A 14 -7.83 -12.05 -10.02
N ASP A 15 -8.50 -11.65 -8.95
CA ASP A 15 -8.93 -12.52 -7.84
C ASP A 15 -10.40 -12.98 -7.95
N SER A 16 -11.12 -12.52 -8.97
CA SER A 16 -12.47 -13.00 -9.27
C SER A 16 -12.41 -14.17 -10.25
N ASN A 17 -12.35 -15.38 -9.70
CA ASN A 17 -12.32 -16.61 -10.49
C ASN A 17 -13.48 -16.68 -11.50
N LEU A 18 -14.68 -16.28 -11.06
CA LEU A 18 -15.89 -16.23 -11.88
C LEU A 18 -15.71 -15.34 -13.12
N LEU A 19 -15.19 -14.11 -12.95
CA LEU A 19 -15.05 -13.18 -14.06
C LEU A 19 -13.95 -13.62 -15.03
N ILE A 20 -12.85 -14.16 -14.52
CA ILE A 20 -11.76 -14.71 -15.36
C ILE A 20 -12.31 -15.79 -16.31
N HIS A 21 -13.01 -16.79 -15.78
CA HIS A 21 -13.58 -17.88 -16.59
C HIS A 21 -14.68 -17.40 -17.55
N GLN A 22 -15.46 -16.37 -17.18
CA GLN A 22 -16.47 -15.77 -18.08
C GLN A 22 -15.86 -15.02 -19.26
N VAL A 23 -14.77 -14.28 -19.02
CA VAL A 23 -14.03 -13.57 -20.07
C VAL A 23 -13.37 -14.56 -21.02
N GLN A 24 -12.76 -15.62 -20.50
CA GLN A 24 -12.18 -16.73 -21.29
C GLN A 24 -13.23 -17.52 -22.08
N GLY A 25 -14.52 -17.38 -21.74
CA GLY A 25 -15.62 -18.07 -22.42
C GLY A 25 -15.87 -19.49 -21.91
N GLU A 26 -15.15 -19.92 -20.88
CA GLU A 26 -15.32 -21.23 -20.24
C GLU A 26 -16.66 -21.29 -19.52
N TRP A 27 -17.06 -20.17 -18.88
CA TRP A 27 -18.31 -20.09 -18.12
C TRP A 27 -19.29 -19.09 -18.76
N SER A 28 -20.56 -19.47 -18.80
CA SER A 28 -21.64 -18.60 -19.26
C SER A 28 -22.26 -17.80 -18.11
N THR A 29 -22.81 -16.62 -18.40
CA THR A 29 -23.59 -15.83 -17.46
C THR A 29 -24.97 -15.53 -18.02
N LYS A 30 -26.00 -15.65 -17.18
CA LYS A 30 -27.37 -15.21 -17.49
C LYS A 30 -27.64 -13.78 -17.01
N ASN A 31 -26.67 -13.15 -16.34
CA ASN A 31 -26.85 -11.82 -15.82
C ASN A 31 -26.75 -10.79 -16.94
N ILE A 32 -27.90 -10.27 -17.36
CA ILE A 32 -28.05 -9.28 -18.44
C ILE A 32 -27.20 -8.02 -18.18
N LYS A 33 -26.97 -7.64 -16.92
CA LYS A 33 -26.16 -6.46 -16.58
C LYS A 33 -24.67 -6.63 -16.90
N ILE A 34 -24.16 -7.87 -16.88
CA ILE A 34 -22.73 -8.17 -17.08
C ILE A 34 -22.42 -8.42 -18.57
N LEU A 35 -23.41 -8.87 -19.36
CA LEU A 35 -23.23 -9.18 -20.78
C LEU A 35 -22.59 -8.03 -21.61
N PRO A 36 -23.00 -6.75 -21.45
CA PRO A 36 -22.37 -5.64 -22.19
C PRO A 36 -20.88 -5.50 -21.87
N TYR A 37 -20.49 -5.72 -20.62
CA TYR A 37 -19.08 -5.63 -20.19
C TYR A 37 -18.26 -6.79 -20.74
N LEU A 38 -18.78 -8.02 -20.69
CA LEU A 38 -18.10 -9.18 -21.29
C LEU A 38 -17.91 -9.00 -22.79
N HIS A 39 -18.93 -8.49 -23.49
CA HIS A 39 -18.83 -8.18 -24.91
C HIS A 39 -17.74 -7.12 -25.17
N CYS A 40 -17.75 -6.02 -24.41
CA CYS A 40 -16.73 -4.98 -24.51
C CYS A 40 -15.31 -5.51 -24.29
N VAL A 41 -15.10 -6.30 -23.23
CA VAL A 41 -13.79 -6.90 -22.93
C VAL A 41 -13.34 -7.81 -24.07
N ARG A 42 -14.23 -8.64 -24.63
CA ARG A 42 -13.90 -9.50 -25.78
C ARG A 42 -13.51 -8.71 -27.02
N GLU A 43 -14.22 -7.62 -27.33
CA GLU A 43 -13.84 -6.72 -28.45
C GLU A 43 -12.49 -6.04 -28.22
N LEU A 44 -12.15 -5.70 -26.97
CA LEU A 44 -10.83 -5.18 -26.63
C LEU A 44 -9.74 -6.24 -26.75
N CYS A 45 -10.03 -7.50 -26.37
CA CYS A 45 -9.10 -8.62 -26.50
C CYS A 45 -8.69 -8.85 -27.96
N LYS A 46 -9.61 -8.70 -28.91
CA LYS A 46 -9.33 -8.83 -30.36
C LYS A 46 -8.32 -7.82 -30.90
N LYS A 47 -8.14 -6.69 -30.20
CA LYS A 47 -7.18 -5.64 -30.60
C LYS A 47 -5.75 -5.93 -30.13
N LEU A 48 -5.56 -6.92 -29.25
CA LEU A 48 -4.27 -7.32 -28.71
C LEU A 48 -3.74 -8.53 -29.48
N THR A 49 -2.42 -8.59 -29.67
CA THR A 49 -1.76 -9.72 -30.34
C THR A 49 -1.73 -10.95 -29.43
N LYS A 50 -1.52 -10.74 -28.13
CA LYS A 50 -1.51 -11.81 -27.13
C LYS A 50 -2.18 -11.31 -25.85
N ILE A 51 -3.08 -12.11 -25.29
CA ILE A 51 -3.67 -11.83 -23.98
C ILE A 51 -3.80 -13.12 -23.18
N GLU A 52 -3.40 -13.07 -21.91
CA GLU A 52 -3.51 -14.17 -20.95
C GLU A 52 -4.28 -13.71 -19.71
N PHE A 53 -5.10 -14.59 -19.14
CA PHE A 53 -5.89 -14.32 -17.95
C PHE A 53 -5.53 -15.31 -16.86
N ASN A 54 -5.02 -14.82 -15.73
CA ASN A 54 -4.61 -15.64 -14.61
C ASN A 54 -5.39 -15.26 -13.35
N HIS A 55 -6.00 -16.28 -12.73
CA HIS A 55 -6.59 -16.12 -11.42
C HIS A 55 -5.51 -16.24 -10.33
N VAL A 56 -5.55 -15.33 -9.36
CA VAL A 56 -4.73 -15.39 -8.15
C VAL A 56 -5.60 -15.25 -6.89
N PRO A 57 -5.24 -15.89 -5.76
CA PRO A 57 -5.93 -15.66 -4.51
C PRO A 57 -5.92 -14.17 -4.12
N ARG A 58 -6.99 -13.70 -3.45
CA ARG A 58 -7.14 -12.29 -3.04
C ARG A 58 -5.94 -11.70 -2.31
N ILE A 59 -5.24 -12.50 -1.49
CA ILE A 59 -4.03 -12.08 -0.76
C ILE A 59 -2.88 -11.68 -1.70
N GLN A 60 -2.85 -12.23 -2.92
CA GLN A 60 -1.85 -11.92 -3.94
C GLN A 60 -2.30 -10.77 -4.86
N ASN A 61 -3.59 -10.42 -4.85
CA ASN A 61 -4.14 -9.26 -5.57
C ASN A 61 -4.17 -8.01 -4.66
N GLU A 62 -3.27 -7.91 -3.69
CA GLU A 62 -3.26 -6.83 -2.70
C GLU A 62 -3.08 -5.44 -3.34
N PHE A 63 -2.32 -5.38 -4.43
CA PHE A 63 -2.06 -4.14 -5.15
C PHE A 63 -3.33 -3.57 -5.80
N ALA A 64 -4.09 -4.40 -6.52
CA ALA A 64 -5.35 -3.97 -7.13
C ALA A 64 -6.42 -3.64 -6.07
N ASN A 65 -6.44 -4.36 -4.96
CA ASN A 65 -7.30 -4.06 -3.82
C ASN A 65 -6.96 -2.69 -3.21
N ALA A 66 -5.69 -2.41 -2.95
CA ALA A 66 -5.24 -1.11 -2.44
C ALA A 66 -5.63 0.03 -3.40
N PHE A 67 -5.46 -0.18 -4.70
CA PHE A 67 -5.85 0.78 -5.72
C PHE A 67 -7.36 1.03 -5.72
N THR A 68 -8.18 -0.02 -5.63
CA THR A 68 -9.64 0.11 -5.53
C THR A 68 -10.05 0.96 -4.32
N THR A 69 -9.39 0.75 -3.17
CA THR A 69 -9.61 1.56 -1.97
C THR A 69 -9.23 3.02 -2.21
N ILE A 70 -8.04 3.29 -2.77
CA ILE A 70 -7.61 4.66 -3.09
C ILE A 70 -8.59 5.33 -4.05
N SER A 71 -8.97 4.67 -5.14
CA SER A 71 -9.92 5.20 -6.12
C SER A 71 -11.28 5.51 -5.50
N SER A 72 -11.77 4.70 -4.54
CA SER A 72 -13.04 4.95 -3.86
C SER A 72 -13.02 6.18 -2.94
N MET A 73 -11.83 6.61 -2.51
CA MET A 73 -11.65 7.78 -1.65
C MET A 73 -11.55 9.08 -2.45
N ILE A 74 -11.20 9.01 -3.74
CA ILE A 74 -11.11 10.16 -4.61
C ILE A 74 -12.52 10.55 -5.05
N GLN A 75 -12.96 11.75 -4.67
CA GLN A 75 -14.26 12.30 -5.07
C GLN A 75 -14.06 13.29 -6.20
N HIS A 76 -14.66 13.02 -7.37
CA HIS A 76 -14.69 13.96 -8.50
C HIS A 76 -16.03 14.69 -8.56
N PRO A 77 -16.03 16.01 -8.89
CA PRO A 77 -17.27 16.77 -9.13
C PRO A 77 -18.10 16.15 -10.27
N ASP A 78 -17.42 15.61 -11.29
CA ASP A 78 -18.03 14.85 -12.38
C ASP A 78 -17.86 13.35 -12.14
N LYS A 79 -18.98 12.63 -12.05
CA LYS A 79 -19.01 11.18 -11.81
C LYS A 79 -18.50 10.36 -13.00
N ASN A 80 -18.38 10.96 -14.18
CA ASN A 80 -17.89 10.29 -15.38
C ASN A 80 -16.39 10.51 -15.63
N PHE A 81 -15.73 11.34 -14.82
CA PHE A 81 -14.31 11.63 -14.98
C PHE A 81 -13.46 10.56 -14.28
N ILE A 82 -12.54 9.96 -15.03
CA ILE A 82 -11.59 8.96 -14.51
C ILE A 82 -10.21 9.59 -14.55
N ASP A 83 -9.67 9.98 -13.39
CA ASP A 83 -8.28 10.40 -13.28
C ASP A 83 -7.34 9.18 -13.33
N PRO A 84 -6.45 9.07 -14.34
CA PRO A 84 -5.48 7.99 -14.38
C PRO A 84 -4.49 8.15 -13.23
N ILE A 85 -4.55 7.25 -12.24
CA ILE A 85 -3.56 7.20 -11.18
C ILE A 85 -2.29 6.58 -11.75
N LYS A 86 -1.24 7.39 -11.91
CA LYS A 86 0.08 6.93 -12.36
C LYS A 86 0.77 6.21 -11.21
N VAL A 87 1.12 4.94 -11.42
CA VAL A 87 1.92 4.18 -10.46
C VAL A 87 3.29 3.89 -11.06
N GLU A 88 4.34 4.34 -10.37
CA GLU A 88 5.73 4.04 -10.70
C GLU A 88 6.23 2.90 -9.83
N ILE A 89 6.62 1.79 -10.47
CA ILE A 89 7.33 0.71 -9.79
C ILE A 89 8.80 1.13 -9.73
N LYS A 90 9.29 1.42 -8.52
CA LYS A 90 10.71 1.68 -8.28
C LYS A 90 11.35 0.38 -7.78
N ASP A 91 12.44 -0.05 -8.41
CA ASP A 91 13.25 -1.23 -7.99
C ASP A 91 13.79 -1.11 -6.55
N GLN A 92 13.66 0.09 -6.02
CA GLN A 92 14.21 0.56 -4.78
C GLN A 92 13.10 0.63 -3.70
N HIS A 93 13.04 -0.40 -2.84
CA HIS A 93 12.16 -0.57 -1.67
C HIS A 93 12.15 0.60 -0.64
N THR A 94 11.25 1.58 -0.74
CA THR A 94 11.16 2.72 0.19
C THR A 94 10.35 2.44 1.46
N TYR A 95 10.93 2.69 2.64
CA TYR A 95 10.24 2.59 3.95
C TYR A 95 10.07 3.98 4.60
N CYS A 96 8.85 4.36 5.00
CA CYS A 96 8.61 5.64 5.69
C CYS A 96 7.93 5.46 7.06
N PHE A 97 8.52 6.02 8.11
CA PHE A 97 7.90 6.24 9.42
C PHE A 97 7.46 7.70 9.52
N HIS A 98 6.19 7.94 9.83
CA HIS A 98 5.75 9.20 10.39
C HIS A 98 5.58 9.03 11.90
N VAL A 99 5.99 10.03 12.66
CA VAL A 99 5.96 10.02 14.11
C VAL A 99 4.90 11.01 14.56
N ASN A 100 3.79 10.53 15.10
CA ASN A 100 2.88 11.40 15.84
C ASN A 100 3.67 11.91 17.07
N LYS A 101 3.69 13.22 17.33
CA LYS A 101 4.22 13.76 18.59
C LYS A 101 3.32 13.26 19.72
N GLU A 102 3.86 12.48 20.64
CA GLU A 102 3.17 12.15 21.89
C GLU A 102 3.16 13.41 22.81
N PRO A 103 2.29 13.47 23.84
CA PRO A 103 2.14 14.64 24.70
C PRO A 103 3.43 15.07 25.41
N ASP A 104 4.36 14.13 25.60
CA ASP A 104 5.69 14.36 26.19
C ASP A 104 6.72 14.91 25.17
N GLY A 105 6.30 15.13 23.92
CA GLY A 105 7.14 15.58 22.81
C GLY A 105 8.12 14.53 22.29
N LYS A 106 8.10 13.31 22.82
CA LYS A 106 8.99 12.22 22.42
C LYS A 106 8.27 11.27 21.46
N PRO A 107 8.99 10.69 20.48
CA PRO A 107 8.45 9.59 19.68
C PRO A 107 8.13 8.35 20.52
N TRP A 108 7.10 7.57 20.16
CA TRP A 108 6.79 6.27 20.78
C TRP A 108 7.97 5.27 20.81
N TYR A 109 8.93 5.44 19.90
CA TYR A 109 10.15 4.61 19.82
C TYR A 109 11.34 5.23 20.56
N HIS A 110 11.18 6.33 21.28
CA HIS A 110 12.25 7.03 22.00
C HIS A 110 13.03 6.07 22.90
N ASP A 111 12.32 5.29 23.71
CA ASP A 111 12.95 4.36 24.66
C ASP A 111 13.60 3.18 23.94
N ILE A 112 13.06 2.76 22.80
CA ILE A 112 13.66 1.74 21.94
C ILE A 112 14.98 2.28 21.36
N LYS A 113 14.99 3.51 20.84
CA LYS A 113 16.18 4.16 20.28
C LYS A 113 17.23 4.43 21.36
N LYS A 114 16.83 4.90 22.54
CA LYS A 114 17.70 5.10 23.70
C LYS A 114 18.33 3.77 24.10
N PHE A 115 17.54 2.72 24.27
CA PHE A 115 18.03 1.37 24.59
C PHE A 115 18.99 0.82 23.53
N LEU A 116 18.70 1.02 22.23
CA LEU A 116 19.60 0.60 21.15
C LEU A 116 20.92 1.39 21.13
N THR A 117 20.94 2.63 21.62
CA THR A 117 22.12 3.51 21.59
C THR A 117 22.95 3.40 22.87
N THR A 118 22.32 3.40 24.04
CA THR A 118 22.99 3.44 25.34
C THR A 118 22.94 2.12 26.10
N GLN A 119 22.14 1.14 25.66
CA GLN A 119 21.86 -0.13 26.38
C GLN A 119 21.22 0.06 27.77
N GLU A 120 20.70 1.25 28.05
CA GLU A 120 20.08 1.59 29.34
C GLU A 120 18.56 1.49 29.29
N TYR A 121 17.96 1.11 30.43
CA TYR A 121 16.52 1.09 30.62
C TYR A 121 16.03 2.42 31.23
N PRO A 122 14.75 2.79 31.06
CA PRO A 122 14.16 3.89 31.82
C PRO A 122 14.28 3.62 33.34
N GLU A 123 14.60 4.65 34.12
CA GLU A 123 14.90 4.55 35.57
C GLU A 123 13.78 3.88 36.38
N ASN A 124 12.53 4.02 35.94
CA ASN A 124 11.35 3.47 36.62
C ASN A 124 10.77 2.22 35.92
N ALA A 125 11.50 1.59 34.99
CA ALA A 125 10.98 0.46 34.23
C ALA A 125 10.97 -0.84 35.05
N THR A 126 9.78 -1.42 35.22
CA THR A 126 9.60 -2.76 35.80
C THR A 126 10.24 -3.86 34.93
N ASN A 127 10.55 -5.02 35.53
CA ASN A 127 11.10 -6.18 34.81
C ASN A 127 10.26 -6.59 33.57
N GLY A 128 8.93 -6.44 33.65
CA GLY A 128 8.03 -6.68 32.52
C GLY A 128 8.22 -5.70 31.37
N GLN A 129 8.34 -4.41 31.68
CA GLN A 129 8.57 -3.34 30.71
C GLN A 129 9.96 -3.45 30.06
N GLN A 130 10.99 -3.79 30.83
CA GLN A 130 12.33 -4.04 30.30
C GLN A 130 12.34 -5.23 29.32
N ARG A 131 11.64 -6.33 29.65
CA ARG A 131 11.49 -7.48 28.76
C ARG A 131 10.74 -7.10 27.47
N ALA A 132 9.68 -6.30 27.58
CA ALA A 132 8.96 -5.79 26.42
C ALA A 132 9.85 -4.90 25.54
N LEU A 133 10.64 -4.02 26.14
CA LEU A 133 11.58 -3.13 25.43
C LEU A 133 12.64 -3.91 24.65
N ARG A 134 13.24 -4.95 25.25
CA ARG A 134 14.19 -5.85 24.57
C ARG A 134 13.57 -6.52 23.35
N ARG A 135 12.31 -6.97 23.46
CA ARG A 135 11.58 -7.60 22.34
C ARG A 135 11.32 -6.58 21.22
N MET A 136 10.82 -5.39 21.58
CA MET A 136 10.57 -4.32 20.61
C MET A 136 11.85 -3.87 19.90
N ALA A 137 12.96 -3.73 20.62
CA ALA A 137 14.26 -3.38 20.05
C ALA A 137 14.81 -4.44 19.09
N SER A 138 14.67 -5.72 19.46
CA SER A 138 15.04 -6.85 18.58
C SER A 138 14.20 -6.84 17.29
N ASP A 139 12.88 -6.63 17.41
CA ASP A 139 11.98 -6.61 16.25
C ASP A 139 12.11 -5.33 15.41
N PHE A 140 12.48 -4.21 16.02
CA PHE A 140 12.80 -2.96 15.31
C PHE A 140 13.99 -3.19 14.36
N ASN A 141 15.09 -3.76 14.86
CA ASN A 141 16.27 -4.05 14.03
C ASN A 141 16.01 -5.09 12.93
N LYS A 142 15.09 -6.04 13.14
CA LYS A 142 14.71 -7.02 12.10
C LYS A 142 13.94 -6.39 10.93
N ARG A 143 13.22 -5.29 11.17
CA ARG A 143 12.27 -4.71 10.19
C ARG A 143 12.78 -3.43 9.52
N VAL A 144 13.83 -2.80 10.06
CA VAL A 144 14.38 -1.55 9.52
C VAL A 144 15.54 -1.86 8.57
N LYS A 145 15.33 -1.56 7.29
CA LYS A 145 16.39 -1.55 6.27
C LYS A 145 16.76 -0.09 5.96
N PRO A 146 18.02 0.36 6.12
CA PRO A 146 18.40 1.74 5.88
C PRO A 146 18.25 2.14 4.40
N ARG A 147 17.81 3.38 4.14
CA ARG A 147 17.56 3.91 2.79
C ARG A 147 17.55 5.45 2.76
N GLN A 148 17.89 6.04 1.61
CA GLN A 148 17.87 7.49 1.39
C GLN A 148 16.68 7.94 0.53
N PHE A 149 16.19 9.16 0.79
CA PHE A 149 15.02 9.78 0.15
C PHE A 149 15.39 11.13 -0.45
N THR A 150 14.70 11.51 -1.54
CA THR A 150 14.86 12.82 -2.16
C THR A 150 13.54 13.61 -2.11
N PRO A 151 13.58 14.95 -2.00
CA PRO A 151 12.40 15.79 -2.17
C PRO A 151 11.63 15.48 -3.47
N GLY A 152 10.31 15.52 -3.43
CA GLY A 152 9.40 15.20 -4.55
C GLY A 152 8.98 13.72 -4.67
N GLN A 153 9.47 12.84 -3.80
CA GLN A 153 9.05 11.44 -3.78
C GLN A 153 7.72 11.26 -3.02
N LEU A 154 6.81 10.45 -3.56
CA LEU A 154 5.56 10.10 -2.89
C LEU A 154 5.74 8.88 -1.98
N VAL A 155 5.12 8.90 -0.81
CA VAL A 155 5.26 7.87 0.23
C VAL A 155 3.92 7.62 0.95
N LEU A 156 3.69 6.38 1.39
CA LEU A 156 2.52 6.01 2.21
C LEU A 156 2.92 5.92 3.68
N LYS A 157 2.06 6.42 4.58
CA LYS A 157 2.31 6.41 6.03
C LYS A 157 1.71 5.15 6.65
N LYS A 158 2.49 4.33 7.36
CA LYS A 158 1.95 3.15 8.07
C LYS A 158 1.15 3.58 9.30
N ILE A 159 -0.01 2.96 9.53
CA ILE A 159 -0.77 3.10 10.77
C ILE A 159 -0.33 1.97 11.71
N PHE A 160 0.21 2.32 12.88
CA PHE A 160 0.70 1.36 13.87
C PHE A 160 -0.42 0.91 14.81
N PRO A 161 -0.37 -0.32 15.34
CA PRO A 161 -1.44 -0.88 16.18
C PRO A 161 -1.77 -0.08 17.46
N ASN A 162 -0.85 0.79 17.89
CA ASN A 162 -1.01 1.66 19.06
C ASN A 162 -1.70 3.00 18.74
N GLN A 163 -1.92 3.33 17.46
CA GLN A 163 -2.63 4.54 17.04
C GLN A 163 -4.14 4.33 17.08
N GLU A 164 -4.90 5.38 17.42
CA GLU A 164 -6.38 5.35 17.43
C GLU A 164 -6.95 4.88 16.09
N GLU A 165 -6.32 5.27 14.98
CA GLU A 165 -6.75 4.92 13.62
C GLU A 165 -6.57 3.43 13.29
N ALA A 166 -5.82 2.67 14.11
CA ALA A 166 -5.65 1.22 13.99
C ALA A 166 -6.69 0.40 14.75
N LYS A 167 -7.66 1.03 15.43
CA LYS A 167 -8.64 0.33 16.25
C LYS A 167 -9.73 -0.31 15.38
N GLY A 168 -9.73 -1.64 15.35
CA GLY A 168 -10.80 -2.46 14.74
C GLY A 168 -10.30 -3.36 13.61
N LYS A 169 -11.05 -4.43 13.34
CA LYS A 169 -10.69 -5.49 12.36
C LYS A 169 -10.55 -4.99 10.91
N PHE A 170 -11.15 -3.83 10.62
CA PHE A 170 -11.16 -3.20 9.29
C PHE A 170 -10.44 -1.85 9.27
N ALA A 171 -9.67 -1.55 10.32
CA ALA A 171 -8.87 -0.33 10.34
C ALA A 171 -7.82 -0.38 9.20
N PRO A 172 -7.63 0.73 8.46
CA PRO A 172 -6.60 0.78 7.43
C PRO A 172 -5.21 0.60 8.06
N ASN A 173 -4.36 -0.18 7.41
CA ASN A 173 -2.97 -0.39 7.86
C ASN A 173 -2.04 0.75 7.39
N TRP A 174 -2.54 1.64 6.53
CA TRP A 174 -1.80 2.74 5.91
C TRP A 174 -2.69 3.98 5.79
N GLN A 175 -2.13 5.14 6.12
CA GLN A 175 -2.64 6.47 5.85
C GLN A 175 -2.21 6.90 4.44
N CYS A 176 -2.91 7.90 3.89
CA CYS A 176 -2.84 8.38 2.50
C CYS A 176 -1.42 8.65 1.95
N LEU A 177 -1.34 8.96 0.65
CA LEU A 177 -0.10 9.40 0.01
C LEU A 177 0.32 10.77 0.53
N TYR A 178 1.60 10.92 0.82
CA TYR A 178 2.26 12.17 1.18
C TYR A 178 3.45 12.41 0.25
N MET A 179 3.80 13.67 0.03
CA MET A 179 4.99 14.06 -0.72
C MET A 179 6.14 14.36 0.24
N VAL A 180 7.34 13.87 -0.05
CA VAL A 180 8.55 14.26 0.66
C VAL A 180 8.89 15.69 0.28
N HIS A 181 8.62 16.64 1.16
CA HIS A 181 8.97 18.04 1.01
C HIS A 181 10.47 18.27 1.28
N ARG A 182 11.03 17.57 2.29
CA ARG A 182 12.46 17.69 2.65
C ARG A 182 12.99 16.42 3.32
N ALA A 183 14.22 16.04 2.99
CA ALA A 183 14.99 15.01 3.70
C ALA A 183 16.05 15.64 4.61
N LEU A 184 16.14 15.20 5.86
CA LEU A 184 17.08 15.70 6.87
C LEU A 184 18.23 14.71 7.10
N SER A 185 19.40 15.23 7.52
CA SER A 185 20.54 14.39 7.93
C SER A 185 20.14 13.49 9.11
N GLY A 186 20.20 12.18 8.91
CA GLY A 186 19.71 11.18 9.88
C GLY A 186 18.44 10.42 9.47
N GLY A 187 17.93 10.66 8.26
CA GLY A 187 16.84 9.87 7.67
C GLY A 187 15.42 10.32 8.03
N ALA A 188 15.26 11.47 8.68
CA ALA A 188 13.96 12.08 8.94
C ALA A 188 13.42 12.83 7.71
N LEU A 189 12.10 12.80 7.51
CA LEU A 189 11.42 13.40 6.36
C LEU A 189 10.35 14.39 6.82
N ILE A 190 10.22 15.51 6.10
CA ILE A 190 9.08 16.42 6.19
C ILE A 190 8.13 16.05 5.05
N LEU A 191 6.88 15.80 5.39
CA LEU A 191 5.83 15.34 4.49
C LEU A 191 4.78 16.45 4.29
N GLU A 192 4.25 16.55 3.07
CA GLU A 192 3.18 17.46 2.65
C GLU A 192 2.02 16.67 2.02
#